data_AF-A0A7X0PBM7-F1
#
_entry.id   AF-A0A7X0PBM7-F1
#
_cell.length_a   1.000
_cell.length_b   1.000
_cell.length_c   1.000
_cell.angle_alpha   90.00
_cell.angle_beta   90.00
_cell.angle_gamma   90.00
#
_symmetry.space_group_name_H-M   'P 1'
#
loop_
_entity.id
_entity.type
_entity.pdbx_description
1 polymer ?
#
loop_
_entity_poly.entity_id
_entity_poly.type
_entity_poly.pdbx_seq_one_letter_code
_entity_poly.pdbx_strand_id
1 'polypeptide(L)'
;MPAPLRSIAVHVTEPETGAFQWALAELCADHTWSELQSADASCSTYKEAVANGLLALQALIPDLDTGPRAASADQHRRPRPERGAGRVRSEEDEEPILDEGASPSRRSVFGFGLAN
;
A
#
# COMPACT_ATOMS: atom_id res chain seq x y z
N MET A 1 5.92 24.60 -0.61
CA MET A 1 4.87 24.14 -1.55
C MET A 1 4.83 22.62 -1.50
N PRO A 2 3.66 21.98 -1.53
CA PRO A 2 3.59 20.52 -1.57
C PRO A 2 4.25 20.02 -2.87
N ALA A 3 4.85 18.83 -2.82
CA ALA A 3 5.44 18.24 -4.00
C ALA A 3 4.38 18.02 -5.10
N PRO A 4 4.77 18.08 -6.38
CA PRO A 4 3.85 17.77 -7.48
C PRO A 4 3.35 16.32 -7.35
N LEU A 5 2.12 16.08 -7.81
CA LEU A 5 1.56 14.73 -7.89
C LEU A 5 2.22 13.96 -9.02
N ARG A 6 2.46 12.67 -8.80
CA ARG A 6 2.87 11.72 -9.82
C ARG A 6 1.65 11.29 -10.62
N SER A 7 1.77 11.30 -11.93
CA SER A 7 0.72 10.81 -12.82
C SER A 7 0.94 9.33 -13.10
N ILE A 8 0.24 8.47 -12.37
CA ILE A 8 0.33 7.02 -12.50
C ILE A 8 -1.00 6.49 -13.06
N ALA A 9 -0.92 5.66 -14.10
CA ALA A 9 -2.05 5.00 -14.72
C ALA A 9 -2.00 3.49 -14.48
N VAL A 10 -3.16 2.91 -14.18
CA VAL A 10 -3.37 1.46 -14.21
C VAL A 10 -3.94 1.11 -15.58
N HIS A 11 -3.35 0.15 -16.26
CA HIS A 11 -3.89 -0.40 -17.50
C HIS A 11 -3.86 -1.92 -17.47
N VAL A 12 -4.72 -2.53 -18.29
CA VAL A 12 -4.82 -3.98 -18.41
C VAL A 12 -4.71 -4.36 -19.88
N THR A 13 -3.91 -5.38 -20.16
CA THR A 13 -3.74 -6.00 -21.47
C THR A 13 -4.20 -7.45 -21.42
N GLU A 14 -4.53 -8.01 -22.58
CA GLU A 14 -4.91 -9.41 -22.75
C GLU A 14 -3.99 -10.03 -23.81
N PRO A 15 -2.75 -10.42 -23.44
CA PRO A 15 -1.80 -11.02 -24.39
C PRO A 15 -2.31 -12.33 -25.01
N GLU A 16 -3.04 -13.12 -24.22
CA GLU A 16 -3.72 -14.33 -24.67
C GLU A 16 -5.18 -14.29 -24.23
N THR A 17 -6.08 -14.89 -25.00
CA THR A 17 -7.51 -14.88 -24.69
C THR A 17 -7.78 -15.46 -23.31
N GLY A 18 -8.42 -14.68 -22.44
CA GLY A 18 -8.73 -15.03 -21.05
C GLY A 18 -7.58 -14.84 -20.07
N ALA A 19 -6.42 -14.36 -20.51
CA ALA A 19 -5.25 -14.09 -19.67
C ALA A 19 -5.02 -12.58 -19.58
N PHE A 20 -5.47 -11.96 -18.48
CA PHE A 20 -5.40 -10.52 -18.28
C PHE A 20 -4.19 -10.13 -17.43
N GLN A 21 -3.39 -9.17 -17.89
CA GLN A 21 -2.24 -8.67 -17.15
C GLN A 21 -2.44 -7.19 -16.85
N TRP A 22 -2.23 -6.79 -15.60
CA TRP A 22 -2.25 -5.39 -15.21
C TRP A 22 -0.82 -4.84 -15.21
N ALA A 23 -0.70 -3.55 -15.49
CA ALA A 23 0.54 -2.80 -15.31
C ALA A 23 0.26 -1.36 -14.85
N LEU A 24 1.20 -0.84 -14.07
CA LEU A 24 1.28 0.53 -13.61
C LEU A 24 2.30 1.26 -14.46
N ALA A 25 1.92 2.39 -15.04
CA ALA A 25 2.82 3.26 -15.79
C ALA A 25 2.80 4.67 -15.20
N GLU A 26 3.95 5.33 -15.13
CA GLU A 26 4.08 6.72 -14.72
C GLU A 26 4.41 7.60 -15.92
N LEU A 27 3.79 8.78 -15.97
CA LEU A 27 4.12 9.82 -16.93
C LEU A 27 5.39 10.54 -16.47
N CYS A 28 6.47 10.37 -17.23
CA CYS A 28 7.75 11.03 -17.05
C CYS A 28 7.69 12.50 -17.47
N ALA A 29 8.70 13.28 -17.07
CA ALA A 29 8.81 14.71 -17.37
C ALA A 29 8.94 15.01 -18.88
N ASP A 30 9.42 14.05 -19.66
CA ASP A 30 9.49 14.10 -21.12
C ASP A 30 8.17 13.71 -21.82
N HIS A 31 7.09 13.59 -21.04
CA HIS A 31 5.77 13.16 -21.48
C HIS A 31 5.72 11.73 -22.05
N THR A 32 6.70 10.89 -21.72
CA THR A 32 6.66 9.45 -22.03
C THR A 32 6.08 8.65 -20.86
N TRP A 33 5.49 7.50 -21.15
CA TRP A 33 5.05 6.56 -20.12
C TRP A 33 6.13 5.54 -19.84
N SER A 34 6.52 5.42 -18.57
CA SER A 34 7.44 4.39 -18.09
C SER A 34 6.70 3.39 -17.23
N GLU A 35 6.92 2.10 -17.45
CA GLU A 35 6.40 1.05 -16.57
C GLU A 35 7.05 1.16 -15.18
N LEU A 36 6.21 1.09 -14.14
CA LEU A 36 6.65 1.05 -12.74
C LEU A 36 6.61 -0.38 -12.19
N GLN A 37 5.54 -1.09 -12.49
CA GLN A 37 5.27 -2.42 -11.97
C GLN A 37 4.23 -3.10 -12.85
N SER A 38 4.34 -4.41 -13.02
CA SER A 38 3.39 -5.24 -13.74
C SER A 38 3.04 -6.49 -12.93
N ALA A 39 2.00 -7.19 -13.37
CA ALA A 39 1.57 -8.44 -12.78
C ALA A 39 2.63 -9.54 -12.99
N ASP A 40 3.02 -10.23 -11.92
CA ASP A 40 3.92 -11.40 -12.01
C ASP A 40 3.27 -12.58 -12.77
N ALA A 41 1.92 -12.63 -12.76
CA ALA A 41 1.14 -13.66 -13.43
C ALA A 41 -0.16 -13.09 -14.00
N SER A 42 -0.65 -13.73 -15.06
CA SER A 42 -1.94 -13.37 -15.67
C SER A 42 -3.11 -13.74 -14.76
N CYS A 43 -4.08 -12.83 -14.68
CA CYS A 43 -5.36 -13.01 -14.02
C CYS A 43 -6.37 -13.65 -14.98
N SER A 44 -7.32 -14.39 -14.41
CA SER A 44 -8.35 -15.11 -15.18
C SER A 44 -9.47 -14.19 -15.70
N THR A 45 -9.61 -13.01 -15.10
CA THR A 45 -10.64 -12.04 -15.46
C THR A 45 -10.10 -10.61 -15.47
N TYR A 46 -10.66 -9.78 -16.34
CA TYR A 46 -10.37 -8.35 -16.36
C TYR A 46 -10.64 -7.67 -15.01
N LYS A 47 -11.74 -8.04 -14.35
CA LYS A 47 -12.12 -7.50 -13.03
C LYS A 47 -11.02 -7.75 -11.98
N GLU A 48 -10.49 -8.97 -11.95
CA GLU A 48 -9.40 -9.35 -11.07
C GLU A 48 -8.12 -8.56 -11.38
N ALA A 49 -7.75 -8.45 -12.66
CA ALA A 49 -6.59 -7.67 -13.08
C ALA A 49 -6.68 -6.19 -12.65
N VAL A 50 -7.83 -5.54 -12.88
CA VAL A 50 -8.05 -4.14 -12.45
C VAL A 50 -7.98 -3.99 -10.94
N ALA A 51 -8.63 -4.89 -10.18
CA ALA A 51 -8.60 -4.84 -8.73
C ALA A 51 -7.17 -5.00 -8.19
N ASN A 52 -6.41 -5.95 -8.72
CA ASN A 52 -5.02 -6.18 -8.34
C ASN A 52 -4.14 -4.98 -8.69
N GLY A 53 -4.30 -4.39 -9.89
CA GLY A 53 -3.58 -3.18 -10.27
C GLY A 53 -3.90 -1.97 -9.38
N LEU A 54 -5.15 -1.80 -8.95
CA LEU A 54 -5.54 -0.74 -8.01
C LEU A 54 -4.98 -0.96 -6.61
N LEU A 55 -4.90 -2.21 -6.14
CA LEU A 55 -4.25 -2.53 -4.88
C LEU A 55 -2.75 -2.26 -4.94
N ALA A 56 -2.09 -2.63 -6.03
CA ALA A 56 -0.69 -2.32 -6.27
C ALA A 56 -0.44 -0.80 -6.27
N LEU A 57 -1.30 -0.02 -6.95
CA LEU A 57 -1.21 1.44 -6.94
C LEU A 57 -1.34 2.01 -5.52
N GLN A 58 -2.30 1.52 -4.73
CA GLN A 58 -2.49 1.97 -3.34
C GLN A 58 -1.26 1.64 -2.48
N ALA A 59 -0.63 0.48 -2.69
CA ALA A 59 0.57 0.08 -1.96
C ALA A 59 1.79 0.97 -2.26
N LEU A 60 1.84 1.64 -3.41
CA LEU A 60 2.88 2.62 -3.74
C LEU A 60 2.72 3.97 -3.01
N ILE A 61 1.57 4.21 -2.39
CA ILE A 61 1.19 5.49 -1.79
C ILE A 61 1.26 5.37 -0.26
N PRO A 62 2.25 6.00 0.40
CA PRO A 62 2.37 5.93 1.86
C PRO A 62 1.17 6.54 2.60
N ASP A 63 0.54 7.54 1.99
CA ASP A 63 -0.60 8.26 2.52
C ASP A 63 -1.63 8.53 1.40
N LEU A 64 -2.73 7.77 1.43
CA LEU A 64 -3.78 7.81 0.41
C LEU A 64 -4.54 9.14 0.41
N ASP A 65 -4.55 9.89 1.52
CA ASP A 65 -5.23 11.19 1.59
C ASP A 65 -4.47 12.26 0.79
N THR A 66 -3.15 12.11 0.65
CA THR A 66 -2.31 13.09 -0.06
C THR A 66 -1.88 12.64 -1.45
N GLY A 67 -2.03 11.34 -1.76
CA GLY A 67 -1.76 10.73 -3.05
C GLY A 67 -0.27 10.53 -3.35
N PRO A 68 0.07 9.96 -4.52
CA PRO A 68 1.46 9.72 -4.90
C PRO A 68 2.15 11.06 -5.22
N ARG A 69 2.99 11.53 -4.31
CA ARG A 69 3.76 12.77 -4.46
C ARG A 69 5.16 12.46 -5.00
N ALA A 70 5.69 13.33 -5.86
CA ALA A 70 7.10 13.28 -6.20
C ALA A 70 7.93 13.53 -4.93
N ALA A 71 9.06 12.85 -4.76
CA ALA A 71 9.94 13.15 -3.63
C ALA A 71 10.40 14.61 -3.73
N SER A 72 9.96 15.46 -2.79
CA SER A 72 10.60 16.77 -2.64
C SER A 72 12.06 16.54 -2.24
N ALA A 73 12.98 17.28 -2.84
CA ALA A 73 14.42 17.19 -2.59
C ALA A 73 14.82 17.29 -1.09
N ASP A 74 13.91 17.66 -0.19
CA ASP A 74 14.12 17.78 1.26
C ASP A 74 13.88 16.49 2.09
N GLN A 75 13.33 15.42 1.51
CA GLN A 75 12.93 14.23 2.30
C GLN A 75 14.09 13.26 2.62
N HIS A 76 15.34 13.62 2.30
CA HIS A 76 16.54 12.87 2.70
C HIS A 76 17.09 13.26 4.08
N ARG A 77 16.38 14.06 4.90
CA ARG A 77 16.74 14.21 6.32
C ARG A 77 16.47 12.91 7.07
N ARG A 78 17.43 12.00 7.01
CA ARG A 78 17.59 10.91 7.97
C ARG A 78 17.46 11.50 9.38
N PRO A 79 16.71 10.89 10.30
CA PRO A 79 16.77 11.30 11.70
C PRO A 79 18.23 11.18 12.16
N ARG A 80 18.78 12.28 12.68
CA ARG A 80 20.09 12.28 13.34
C ARG A 80 19.98 11.28 14.48
N PRO A 81 20.83 10.24 14.55
CA PRO A 81 20.83 9.36 15.71
C PRO A 81 21.22 10.19 16.93
N GLU A 82 20.31 10.30 17.89
CA GLU A 82 20.58 10.92 19.18
C GLU A 82 21.70 10.12 19.86
N ARG A 83 22.88 10.74 19.98
CA ARG A 83 23.97 10.18 20.76
C ARG A 83 23.62 10.33 22.24
N GLY A 84 23.10 9.24 22.80
CA GLY A 84 23.46 8.67 24.09
C GLY A 84 23.19 9.47 25.35
N ALA A 85 22.48 8.85 26.29
CA ALA A 85 22.95 8.62 27.66
C ALA A 85 21.87 7.88 28.46
N GLY A 86 22.24 6.80 29.15
CA GLY A 86 21.51 6.42 30.36
C GLY A 86 21.31 4.93 30.62
N ARG A 87 22.39 4.27 31.04
CA ARG A 87 22.45 3.46 32.27
C ARG A 87 21.64 2.15 32.35
N VAL A 88 22.41 1.06 32.32
CA VAL A 88 22.15 -0.27 32.87
C VAL A 88 21.50 -0.23 34.26
N ARG A 89 20.43 -1.01 34.46
CA ARG A 89 20.15 -1.75 35.70
C ARG A 89 19.58 -3.13 35.36
N SER A 90 20.23 -4.14 35.90
CA SER A 90 19.78 -5.53 36.00
C SER A 90 18.81 -5.69 37.19
N GLU A 91 18.33 -6.93 37.40
CA GLU A 91 17.48 -7.48 38.48
C GLU A 91 16.04 -7.72 37.97
N GLU A 92 15.74 -8.92 37.43
CA GLU A 92 15.32 -10.15 38.16
C GLU A 92 13.86 -10.06 38.63
N ASP A 93 12.96 -10.88 38.05
CA ASP A 93 12.06 -11.79 38.79
C ASP A 93 10.90 -12.35 37.91
N GLU A 94 10.91 -13.68 37.81
CA GLU A 94 9.80 -14.65 37.71
C GLU A 94 8.41 -14.28 37.11
N GLU A 95 8.10 -14.94 35.98
CA GLU A 95 6.77 -15.44 35.56
C GLU A 95 6.25 -16.54 36.53
N PRO A 96 5.00 -17.10 36.44
CA PRO A 96 3.80 -16.79 35.63
C PRO A 96 2.47 -16.84 36.45
N ILE A 97 1.35 -16.32 35.93
CA ILE A 97 0.01 -16.84 36.30
C ILE A 97 -0.95 -16.85 35.09
N LEU A 98 -1.53 -18.03 34.87
CA LEU A 98 -2.55 -18.40 33.88
C LEU A 98 -3.92 -17.75 34.21
N ASP A 99 -4.74 -17.45 33.19
CA ASP A 99 -5.99 -18.21 32.91
C ASP A 99 -7.08 -17.41 32.13
N GLU A 100 -7.73 -18.16 31.23
CA GLU A 100 -9.00 -18.02 30.50
C GLU A 100 -9.77 -16.68 30.36
N GLY A 101 -10.28 -16.46 29.14
CA GLY A 101 -11.70 -16.12 29.00
C GLY A 101 -12.12 -15.17 27.87
N ALA A 102 -12.86 -15.75 26.92
CA ALA A 102 -13.96 -15.13 26.16
C ALA A 102 -13.66 -14.12 25.03
N SER A 103 -13.71 -14.66 23.81
CA SER A 103 -14.24 -13.98 22.62
C SER A 103 -15.75 -13.72 22.78
N PRO A 104 -16.27 -12.59 22.29
CA PRO A 104 -17.57 -12.64 21.64
C PRO A 104 -17.59 -11.90 20.29
N SER A 105 -17.85 -12.70 19.26
CA SER A 105 -18.57 -12.38 18.03
C SER A 105 -19.46 -11.14 18.09
N ARG A 106 -19.34 -10.28 17.06
CA ARG A 106 -20.49 -9.63 16.42
C ARG A 106 -20.19 -9.32 14.97
N ARG A 107 -20.85 -10.07 14.09
CA ARG A 107 -21.07 -9.72 12.68
C ARG A 107 -21.78 -8.37 12.65
N SER A 108 -21.16 -7.35 12.07
CA SER A 108 -21.90 -6.17 11.63
C SER A 108 -22.22 -6.35 10.15
N VAL A 109 -23.51 -6.56 9.90
CA VAL A 109 -24.13 -6.61 8.59
C VAL A 109 -24.11 -5.19 8.03
N PHE A 110 -23.17 -4.89 7.13
CA PHE A 110 -23.29 -3.72 6.28
C PHE A 110 -24.39 -3.98 5.24
N GLY A 111 -25.60 -3.50 5.57
CA GLY A 111 -26.70 -3.38 4.62
C GLY A 111 -26.48 -2.16 3.74
N PHE A 112 -26.06 -2.37 2.49
CA PHE A 112 -26.27 -1.38 1.44
C PHE A 112 -27.76 -1.36 1.13
N GLY A 113 -28.39 -0.23 1.45
CA GLY A 113 -29.82 -0.01 1.33
C GLY A 113 -30.32 -0.20 -0.10
N LEU A 114 -31.34 -1.05 -0.23
CA LEU A 114 -32.37 -0.95 -1.25
C LEU A 114 -33.27 0.24 -0.93
N ALA A 115 -33.29 1.23 -1.82
CA ALA A 115 -34.37 2.20 -2.07
C ALA A 115 -33.88 3.05 -3.26
N ASN A 116 -34.58 3.23 -4.38
CA ASN A 116 -35.96 3.04 -4.78
C ASN A 116 -35.98 2.75 -6.29
#